data_AF-A0A938LTE3-F1
#
_entry.id   AF-A0A938LTE3-F1
#
_cell.length_a   1.000
_cell.length_b   1.000
_cell.length_c   1.000
_cell.angle_alpha   90.00
_cell.angle_beta   90.00
_cell.angle_gamma   90.00
#
_symmetry.space_group_name_H-M   'P 1'
#
loop_
_entity.id
_entity.type
_entity.pdbx_description
1 polymer ?
#
loop_
_entity_poly.entity_id
_entity_poly.type
_entity_poly.pdbx_seq_one_letter_code
_entity_poly.pdbx_strand_id
1 'polypeptide(L)'
;MPTSYPGTLAGNKAFIRDKLNKAKAAAEKKETKEGEPPKRDLEMEALARVISRELPVMFMTSDETTIRNAIDLIEEYKLRGIIFAVSGVLKYADQLAARKIPVIWGGTNALPERWEPIDINYSAAGVLASKGVLFAFNESRGQGSRNVRRQPVPASLSVAYGLSEEEAVKALTINPAKILGIDDQVGSLEE
;
A
#
# COMPACT_ATOMS: atom_id res chain seq x y z
N MET A 1 -11.48 26.52 7.75
CA MET A 1 -11.38 25.10 7.37
C MET A 1 -12.33 24.32 8.26
N PRO A 2 -12.94 23.21 7.80
CA PRO A 2 -13.70 22.36 8.70
C PRO A 2 -12.79 21.96 9.87
N THR A 3 -13.26 22.15 11.10
CA THR A 3 -12.50 21.87 12.34
C THR A 3 -12.40 20.38 12.66
N SER A 4 -12.86 19.52 11.75
CA SER A 4 -12.98 18.07 11.93
C SER A 4 -12.68 17.36 10.61
N TYR A 5 -11.87 16.30 10.67
CA TYR A 5 -11.65 15.39 9.55
C TYR A 5 -12.93 14.58 9.29
N PRO A 6 -13.24 14.25 8.03
CA PRO A 6 -14.43 13.48 7.71
C PRO A 6 -14.39 12.09 8.38
N GLY A 7 -15.50 11.71 9.01
CA GLY A 7 -15.64 10.39 9.65
C GLY A 7 -16.17 9.29 8.75
N THR A 8 -16.56 9.60 7.50
CA THR A 8 -17.17 8.64 6.57
C THR A 8 -16.19 8.26 5.45
N LEU A 9 -16.31 7.04 4.91
CA LEU A 9 -15.48 6.59 3.79
C LEU A 9 -15.57 7.50 2.56
N ALA A 10 -16.79 7.97 2.24
CA ALA A 10 -17.01 8.91 1.14
C ALA A 10 -16.35 10.27 1.42
N GLY A 11 -16.43 10.76 2.66
CA GLY A 11 -15.78 11.99 3.08
C GLY A 11 -14.25 11.88 3.04
N ASN A 12 -13.68 10.77 3.47
CA ASN A 12 -12.24 10.51 3.39
C ASN A 12 -11.74 10.49 1.94
N LYS A 13 -12.45 9.80 1.04
CA LYS A 13 -12.12 9.79 -0.39
C LYS A 13 -12.18 11.20 -0.99
N ALA A 14 -13.24 11.97 -0.67
CA ALA A 14 -13.38 13.34 -1.15
C ALA A 14 -12.29 14.26 -0.59
N PHE A 15 -11.89 14.09 0.66
CA PHE A 15 -10.82 14.86 1.30
C PHE A 15 -9.45 14.58 0.66
N ILE A 16 -9.12 13.30 0.43
CA ILE A 16 -7.88 12.92 -0.27
C ILE A 16 -7.88 13.53 -1.68
N ARG A 17 -9.01 13.43 -2.40
CA ARG A 17 -9.19 14.00 -3.75
C ARG A 17 -8.98 15.52 -3.76
N ASP A 18 -9.59 16.25 -2.82
CA ASP A 18 -9.42 17.70 -2.68
C ASP A 18 -7.95 18.09 -2.44
N LYS A 19 -7.25 17.36 -1.57
CA LYS A 19 -5.82 17.59 -1.30
C LYS A 19 -4.94 17.32 -2.51
N LEU A 20 -5.17 16.21 -3.23
CA LEU A 20 -4.42 15.91 -4.45
C LEU A 20 -4.70 16.93 -5.57
N ASN A 21 -5.94 17.39 -5.71
CA ASN A 21 -6.28 18.46 -6.67
C ASN A 21 -5.58 19.78 -6.34
N LYS A 22 -5.55 20.17 -5.05
CA LYS A 22 -4.83 21.37 -4.61
C LYS A 22 -3.33 21.27 -4.86
N ALA A 23 -2.74 20.11 -4.56
CA ALA A 23 -1.32 19.88 -4.82
C ALA A 23 -1.00 19.89 -6.32
N LYS A 24 -1.87 19.33 -7.17
CA LYS A 24 -1.71 19.40 -8.63
C LYS A 24 -1.79 20.84 -9.14
N ALA A 25 -2.78 21.59 -8.71
CA ALA A 25 -2.93 23.01 -9.07
C ALA A 25 -1.75 23.87 -8.55
N ALA A 26 -1.19 23.54 -7.39
CA ALA A 26 -0.01 24.21 -6.85
C ALA A 26 1.26 23.87 -7.63
N ALA A 27 1.40 22.64 -8.12
CA ALA A 27 2.50 22.23 -8.98
C ALA A 27 2.44 22.94 -10.35
N GLU A 28 1.25 23.08 -10.94
CA GLU A 28 1.04 23.80 -12.21
C GLU A 28 1.31 25.32 -12.07
N LYS A 29 0.96 25.92 -10.91
CA LYS A 29 1.18 27.36 -10.64
C LYS A 29 2.61 27.75 -10.27
N LYS A 30 3.53 26.80 -10.10
CA LYS A 30 4.95 27.10 -9.83
C LYS A 30 5.69 27.67 -11.06
N GLU A 31 5.03 27.79 -12.21
CA GLU A 31 5.50 28.63 -13.31
C GLU A 31 5.27 30.14 -13.01
N THR A 32 6.32 30.76 -12.46
CA THR A 32 6.65 32.19 -12.47
C THR A 32 5.67 33.20 -11.85
N LYS A 33 6.03 33.70 -10.66
CA LYS A 33 6.08 35.14 -10.40
C LYS A 33 7.49 35.49 -9.93
N GLU A 34 8.24 36.21 -10.77
CA GLU A 34 9.51 36.81 -10.38
C GLU A 34 9.31 37.76 -9.19
N GLY A 35 10.12 37.59 -8.14
CA GLY A 35 10.33 38.63 -7.12
C GLY A 35 9.94 38.31 -5.68
N GLU A 36 9.13 37.27 -5.41
CA GLU A 36 8.81 36.86 -4.02
C GLU A 36 9.10 35.37 -3.79
N PRO A 37 9.79 34.99 -2.69
CA PRO A 37 9.98 33.59 -2.38
C PRO A 37 8.61 32.93 -2.15
N PRO A 38 8.31 31.81 -2.83
CA PRO A 38 7.01 31.18 -2.72
C PRO A 38 6.75 30.79 -1.26
N LYS A 39 5.57 31.14 -0.74
CA LYS A 39 5.14 30.74 0.60
C LYS A 39 5.25 29.22 0.73
N ARG A 40 6.17 28.76 1.59
CA ARG A 40 6.50 27.35 1.75
C ARG A 40 5.37 26.61 2.47
N ASP A 41 4.57 25.87 1.71
CA ASP A 41 3.55 24.96 2.24
C ASP A 41 4.11 23.53 2.23
N LEU A 42 4.54 23.06 3.40
CA LEU A 42 5.16 21.74 3.56
C LEU A 42 4.23 20.59 3.14
N GLU A 43 2.91 20.77 3.31
CA GLU A 43 1.92 19.76 2.91
C GLU A 43 1.88 19.63 1.38
N MET A 44 1.82 20.77 0.69
CA MET A 44 1.79 20.79 -0.78
C MET A 44 3.14 20.35 -1.37
N GLU A 45 4.27 20.65 -0.72
CA GLU A 45 5.59 20.14 -1.14
C GLU A 45 5.65 18.61 -1.07
N ALA A 46 5.17 18.00 0.02
CA ALA A 46 5.13 16.55 0.15
C ALA A 46 4.19 15.90 -0.89
N LEU A 47 3.00 16.47 -1.08
CA LEU A 47 2.03 15.96 -2.06
C LEU A 47 2.50 16.16 -3.50
N ALA A 48 3.28 17.19 -3.80
CA ALA A 48 3.87 17.37 -5.12
C ALA A 48 4.84 16.24 -5.48
N ARG A 49 5.62 15.74 -4.50
CA ARG A 49 6.52 14.57 -4.69
C ARG A 49 5.75 13.28 -4.94
N VAL A 50 4.57 13.15 -4.34
CA VAL A 50 3.64 12.04 -4.59
C VAL A 50 3.06 12.10 -6.00
N ILE A 51 2.58 13.29 -6.43
CA ILE A 51 1.97 13.48 -7.74
C ILE A 51 3.00 13.30 -8.87
N SER A 52 4.23 13.78 -8.66
CA SER A 52 5.36 13.56 -9.57
C SER A 52 5.89 12.11 -9.55
N ARG A 53 5.33 11.25 -8.69
CA ARG A 53 5.68 9.82 -8.52
C ARG A 53 7.09 9.57 -7.99
N GLU A 54 7.73 10.60 -7.43
CA GLU A 54 9.02 10.49 -6.74
C GLU A 54 8.87 9.63 -5.47
N LEU A 55 7.80 9.87 -4.70
CA LEU A 55 7.48 9.10 -3.49
C LEU A 55 6.28 8.17 -3.71
N PRO A 56 6.34 6.91 -3.26
CA PRO A 56 5.17 6.06 -3.22
C PRO A 56 4.18 6.51 -2.14
N VAL A 57 2.90 6.19 -2.32
CA VAL A 57 1.85 6.38 -1.31
C VAL A 57 1.29 5.04 -0.89
N MET A 58 1.30 4.79 0.41
CA MET A 58 0.68 3.61 0.99
C MET A 58 -0.74 3.93 1.44
N PHE A 59 -1.71 3.18 0.93
CA PHE A 59 -3.09 3.23 1.35
C PHE A 59 -3.33 2.13 2.38
N MET A 60 -3.63 2.52 3.62
CA MET A 60 -4.02 1.58 4.67
C MET A 60 -5.50 1.23 4.48
N THR A 61 -5.79 -0.03 4.17
CA THR A 61 -7.13 -0.52 3.86
C THR A 61 -7.52 -1.63 4.83
N SER A 62 -8.77 -1.60 5.27
CA SER A 62 -9.31 -2.50 6.30
C SER A 62 -10.38 -3.44 5.77
N ASP A 63 -10.85 -3.24 4.55
CA ASP A 63 -11.94 -4.00 3.93
C ASP A 63 -11.91 -3.87 2.39
N GLU A 64 -12.82 -4.57 1.73
CA GLU A 64 -12.99 -4.51 0.27
C GLU A 64 -13.32 -3.11 -0.27
N THR A 65 -14.05 -2.31 0.50
CA THR A 65 -14.54 -1.00 0.06
C THR A 65 -13.38 0.01 0.02
N THR A 66 -12.53 -0.02 1.03
CA THR A 66 -11.33 0.81 1.15
C THR A 66 -10.28 0.42 0.11
N ILE A 67 -10.11 -0.88 -0.19
CA ILE A 67 -9.25 -1.34 -1.28
C ILE A 67 -9.71 -0.79 -2.63
N ARG A 68 -11.00 -0.93 -2.95
CA ARG A 68 -11.56 -0.38 -4.20
C ARG A 68 -11.35 1.12 -4.31
N ASN A 69 -11.64 1.86 -3.24
CA ASN A 69 -11.45 3.31 -3.23
C ASN A 69 -9.98 3.72 -3.40
N ALA A 70 -9.05 2.94 -2.84
CA ALA A 70 -7.63 3.18 -3.02
C ALA A 70 -7.21 2.90 -4.47
N ILE A 71 -7.66 1.79 -5.08
CA ILE A 71 -7.42 1.49 -6.49
C ILE A 71 -7.93 2.64 -7.38
N ASP A 72 -9.18 3.09 -7.17
CA ASP A 72 -9.76 4.20 -7.93
C ASP A 72 -8.89 5.47 -7.85
N LEU A 73 -8.40 5.83 -6.66
CA LEU A 73 -7.55 7.01 -6.46
C LEU A 73 -6.17 6.86 -7.10
N ILE A 74 -5.58 5.66 -7.02
CA ILE A 74 -4.31 5.35 -7.67
C ILE A 74 -4.42 5.52 -9.19
N GLU A 75 -5.51 5.03 -9.78
CA GLU A 75 -5.77 5.16 -11.22
C GLU A 75 -6.06 6.61 -11.63
N GLU A 76 -6.96 7.29 -10.90
CA GLU A 76 -7.40 8.66 -11.19
C GLU A 76 -6.22 9.63 -11.22
N TYR A 77 -5.28 9.50 -10.28
CA TYR A 77 -4.13 10.38 -10.14
C TYR A 77 -2.81 9.80 -10.66
N LYS A 78 -2.84 8.57 -11.22
CA LYS A 78 -1.66 7.84 -11.72
C LYS A 78 -0.54 7.75 -10.68
N LEU A 79 -0.91 7.49 -9.43
CA LEU A 79 0.02 7.49 -8.31
C LEU A 79 0.89 6.23 -8.33
N ARG A 80 2.10 6.34 -7.74
CA ARG A 80 2.87 5.17 -7.33
C ARG A 80 2.27 4.61 -6.03
N GLY A 81 1.14 3.92 -6.14
CA GLY A 81 0.37 3.43 -5.00
C GLY A 81 0.82 2.07 -4.49
N ILE A 82 0.76 1.87 -3.18
CA ILE A 82 0.94 0.60 -2.47
C ILE A 82 -0.33 0.35 -1.65
N ILE A 83 -0.87 -0.87 -1.71
CA ILE A 83 -2.01 -1.25 -0.88
C ILE A 83 -1.50 -1.98 0.36
N PHE A 84 -1.76 -1.44 1.55
CA PHE A 84 -1.60 -2.17 2.80
C PHE A 84 -2.95 -2.76 3.18
N ALA A 85 -3.11 -4.08 3.09
CA ALA A 85 -4.37 -4.77 3.32
C ALA A 85 -4.31 -5.71 4.53
N VAL A 86 -5.36 -5.70 5.33
CA VAL A 86 -5.57 -6.66 6.45
C VAL A 86 -6.70 -7.66 6.21
N SER A 87 -7.56 -7.42 5.22
CA SER A 87 -8.67 -8.30 4.81
C SER A 87 -9.10 -7.95 3.37
N GLY A 88 -9.99 -8.76 2.77
CA GLY A 88 -10.68 -8.42 1.51
C GLY A 88 -9.82 -8.35 0.24
N VAL A 89 -8.50 -8.58 0.33
CA VAL A 89 -7.56 -8.39 -0.79
C VAL A 89 -7.80 -9.35 -1.96
N LEU A 90 -8.28 -10.55 -1.66
CA LEU A 90 -8.44 -11.62 -2.66
C LEU A 90 -9.43 -11.27 -3.77
N LYS A 91 -10.49 -10.53 -3.44
CA LYS A 91 -11.47 -10.08 -4.43
C LYS A 91 -10.88 -9.15 -5.49
N TYR A 92 -9.78 -8.48 -5.18
CA TYR A 92 -9.11 -7.54 -6.07
C TYR A 92 -7.75 -8.07 -6.57
N ALA A 93 -7.37 -9.32 -6.29
CA ALA A 93 -6.06 -9.87 -6.66
C ALA A 93 -5.78 -9.76 -8.17
N ASP A 94 -6.75 -10.15 -9.02
CA ASP A 94 -6.62 -10.03 -10.48
C ASP A 94 -6.47 -8.57 -10.93
N GLN A 95 -7.22 -7.66 -10.29
CA GLN A 95 -7.17 -6.23 -10.59
C GLN A 95 -5.83 -5.60 -10.20
N LEU A 96 -5.28 -6.01 -9.06
CA LEU A 96 -3.99 -5.56 -8.53
C LEU A 96 -2.84 -6.08 -9.41
N ALA A 97 -2.90 -7.34 -9.84
CA ALA A 97 -1.93 -7.94 -10.76
C ALA A 97 -1.92 -7.22 -12.12
N ALA A 98 -3.10 -7.05 -12.74
CA ALA A 98 -3.23 -6.40 -14.04
C ALA A 98 -2.66 -4.97 -14.05
N ARG A 99 -2.81 -4.26 -12.93
CA ARG A 99 -2.36 -2.87 -12.76
C ARG A 99 -0.96 -2.75 -12.17
N LYS A 100 -0.33 -3.87 -11.81
CA LYS A 100 0.97 -3.92 -11.13
C LYS A 100 0.99 -3.10 -9.84
N ILE A 101 -0.11 -3.10 -9.10
CA ILE A 101 -0.21 -2.41 -7.81
C ILE A 101 0.28 -3.38 -6.72
N PRO A 102 1.40 -3.07 -6.03
CA PRO A 102 1.93 -3.95 -5.01
C PRO A 102 1.08 -3.97 -3.73
N VAL A 103 1.18 -5.08 -3.01
CA VAL A 103 0.44 -5.31 -1.75
C VAL A 103 1.40 -5.55 -0.59
N ILE A 104 1.16 -4.87 0.53
CA ILE A 104 1.69 -5.27 1.82
C ILE A 104 0.58 -6.02 2.56
N TRP A 105 0.75 -7.33 2.71
CA TRP A 105 -0.21 -8.22 3.34
C TRP A 105 0.03 -8.28 4.85
N GLY A 106 -0.89 -7.66 5.60
CA GLY A 106 -0.90 -7.65 7.07
C GLY A 106 -1.96 -8.58 7.69
N GLY A 107 -2.77 -9.25 6.86
CA GLY A 107 -3.96 -9.98 7.31
C GLY A 107 -3.72 -11.37 7.90
N THR A 108 -2.54 -11.97 7.74
CA THR A 108 -2.29 -13.35 8.22
C THR A 108 -2.55 -13.54 9.72
N ASN A 109 -2.36 -12.49 10.53
CA ASN A 109 -2.61 -12.53 11.98
C ASN A 109 -3.98 -11.95 12.39
N ALA A 110 -4.79 -11.54 11.42
CA ALA A 110 -6.15 -11.03 11.64
C ALA A 110 -7.15 -12.18 11.69
N LEU A 111 -8.22 -11.98 12.46
CA LEU A 111 -9.35 -12.88 12.41
C LEU A 111 -10.13 -12.66 11.10
N PRO A 112 -10.56 -13.72 10.41
CA PRO A 112 -11.47 -13.60 9.29
C PRO A 112 -12.81 -13.04 9.75
N GLU A 113 -13.58 -12.50 8.83
CA GLU A 113 -14.95 -12.09 9.11
C GLU A 113 -15.84 -13.30 9.42
N ARG A 114 -16.97 -13.06 10.10
CA ARG A 114 -17.84 -14.13 10.63
C ARG A 114 -18.30 -15.15 9.58
N TRP A 115 -18.43 -14.72 8.32
CA TRP A 115 -18.91 -15.52 7.21
C TRP A 115 -17.78 -16.06 6.30
N GLU A 116 -16.53 -15.67 6.54
CA GLU A 116 -15.40 -16.11 5.74
C GLU A 116 -14.86 -17.46 6.21
N PRO A 117 -14.22 -18.24 5.31
CA PRO A 117 -13.46 -19.42 5.71
C PRO A 117 -12.38 -19.07 6.74
N ILE A 118 -12.16 -19.97 7.70
CA ILE A 118 -11.21 -19.75 8.81
C ILE A 118 -9.76 -19.56 8.32
N ASP A 119 -9.44 -20.11 7.16
CA ASP A 119 -8.11 -20.18 6.55
C ASP A 119 -7.88 -19.15 5.44
N ILE A 120 -8.87 -18.30 5.15
CA ILE A 120 -8.79 -17.32 4.05
C ILE A 120 -7.56 -16.42 4.17
N ASN A 121 -7.22 -16.00 5.39
CA ASN A 121 -6.09 -15.10 5.63
C ASN A 121 -4.73 -15.80 5.51
N TYR A 122 -4.67 -17.11 5.77
CA TYR A 122 -3.44 -17.89 5.65
C TYR A 122 -3.13 -18.21 4.18
N SER A 123 -4.15 -18.62 3.43
CA SER A 123 -4.03 -18.93 1.99
C SER A 123 -3.86 -17.69 1.11
N ALA A 124 -4.19 -16.49 1.62
CA ALA A 124 -4.24 -15.28 0.80
C ALA A 124 -2.94 -14.96 0.06
N ALA A 125 -1.78 -15.12 0.71
CA ALA A 125 -0.49 -14.87 0.09
C ALA A 125 -0.19 -15.84 -1.07
N GLY A 126 -0.60 -17.11 -0.93
CA GLY A 126 -0.48 -18.11 -2.00
C GLY A 126 -1.30 -17.72 -3.23
N VAL A 127 -2.52 -17.20 -3.01
CA VAL A 127 -3.36 -16.69 -4.10
C VAL A 127 -2.71 -15.47 -4.75
N LEU A 128 -2.24 -14.48 -3.98
CA LEU A 128 -1.56 -13.29 -4.50
C LEU A 128 -0.34 -13.67 -5.37
N ALA A 129 0.48 -14.60 -4.89
CA ALA A 129 1.62 -15.13 -5.64
C ALA A 129 1.19 -15.80 -6.96
N SER A 130 0.17 -16.67 -6.92
CA SER A 130 -0.35 -17.36 -8.12
C SER A 130 -0.89 -16.41 -9.19
N LYS A 131 -1.36 -15.23 -8.78
CA LYS A 131 -1.85 -14.17 -9.67
C LYS A 131 -0.74 -13.23 -10.16
N GLY A 132 0.50 -13.40 -9.69
CA GLY A 132 1.63 -12.54 -10.04
C GLY A 132 1.57 -11.15 -9.38
N VAL A 133 0.84 -11.01 -8.27
CA VAL A 133 0.85 -9.76 -7.50
C VAL A 133 2.17 -9.65 -6.76
N LEU A 134 2.91 -8.55 -6.95
CA LEU A 134 4.08 -8.25 -6.13
C LEU A 134 3.61 -7.97 -4.69
N PHE A 135 3.99 -8.81 -3.75
CA PHE A 135 3.57 -8.66 -2.36
C PHE A 135 4.71 -8.82 -1.36
N ALA A 136 4.52 -8.21 -0.19
CA ALA A 136 5.37 -8.39 0.98
C ALA A 136 4.52 -8.64 2.22
N PHE A 137 5.08 -9.33 3.21
CA PHE A 137 4.38 -9.53 4.49
C PHE A 137 4.52 -8.31 5.41
N ASN A 138 3.59 -8.17 6.35
CA ASN A 138 3.70 -7.32 7.52
C ASN A 138 3.13 -8.04 8.76
N GLU A 139 3.88 -8.07 9.85
CA GLU A 139 3.35 -8.50 11.15
C GLU A 139 2.48 -7.38 11.73
N SER A 140 1.18 -7.37 11.38
CA SER A 140 0.32 -6.19 11.60
C SER A 140 -0.30 -6.05 13.00
N ARG A 141 0.14 -6.79 14.03
CA ARG A 141 -0.41 -6.65 15.39
C ARG A 141 0.20 -5.49 16.18
N GLY A 142 0.14 -4.27 15.63
CA GLY A 142 0.13 -3.01 16.38
C GLY A 142 1.37 -2.65 17.19
N GLN A 143 2.47 -3.40 17.11
CA GLN A 143 3.68 -3.18 17.92
C GLN A 143 4.88 -2.66 17.12
N GLY A 144 4.69 -2.40 15.83
CA GLY A 144 5.72 -1.80 14.95
C GLY A 144 7.03 -2.60 14.92
N SER A 145 8.15 -1.88 14.83
CA SER A 145 9.51 -2.45 14.69
C SER A 145 9.94 -3.39 15.81
N ARG A 146 9.29 -3.34 16.99
CA ARG A 146 9.65 -4.16 18.17
C ARG A 146 9.53 -5.67 17.92
N ASN A 147 8.65 -6.06 17.00
CA ASN A 147 8.37 -7.46 16.68
C ASN A 147 8.89 -7.88 15.31
N VAL A 148 9.83 -7.15 14.69
CA VAL A 148 10.37 -7.53 13.37
C VAL A 148 10.90 -8.97 13.33
N ARG A 149 11.39 -9.50 14.45
CA ARG A 149 11.81 -10.90 14.59
C ARG A 149 10.69 -11.93 14.37
N ARG A 150 9.43 -11.51 14.44
CA ARG A 150 8.23 -12.33 14.21
C ARG A 150 7.72 -12.25 12.78
N GLN A 151 8.36 -11.43 11.94
CA GLN A 151 8.02 -11.31 10.52
C GLN A 151 8.03 -12.65 9.75
N PRO A 152 8.85 -13.67 10.10
CA PRO A 152 8.76 -15.00 9.49
C PRO A 152 7.47 -15.77 9.83
N VAL A 153 6.76 -15.42 10.90
CA VAL A 153 5.53 -16.11 11.32
C VAL A 153 4.43 -16.06 10.25
N PRO A 154 4.00 -14.89 9.73
CA PRO A 154 2.99 -14.85 8.68
C PRO A 154 3.43 -15.60 7.41
N ALA A 155 4.72 -15.57 7.07
CA ALA A 155 5.26 -16.32 5.94
C ALA A 155 5.14 -17.84 6.14
N SER A 156 5.56 -18.35 7.31
CA SER A 156 5.47 -19.77 7.65
C SER A 156 4.04 -20.31 7.66
N LEU A 157 3.09 -19.51 8.18
CA LEU A 157 1.67 -19.84 8.12
C LEU A 157 1.18 -19.89 6.67
N SER A 158 1.52 -18.90 5.84
CA SER A 158 1.12 -18.95 4.42
C SER A 158 1.73 -20.12 3.65
N VAL A 159 2.95 -20.55 3.98
CA VAL A 159 3.55 -21.76 3.39
C VAL A 159 2.74 -23.02 3.73
N ALA A 160 2.34 -23.16 5.00
CA ALA A 160 1.49 -24.27 5.44
C ALA A 160 0.12 -24.31 4.74
N TYR A 161 -0.31 -23.19 4.12
CA TYR A 161 -1.58 -23.04 3.40
C TYR A 161 -1.39 -22.80 1.88
N GLY A 162 -0.25 -23.20 1.31
CA GLY A 162 -0.07 -23.33 -0.14
C GLY A 162 0.83 -22.29 -0.82
N LEU A 163 1.48 -21.40 -0.08
CA LEU A 163 2.56 -20.56 -0.62
C LEU A 163 3.86 -21.38 -0.73
N SER A 164 4.64 -21.20 -1.80
CA SER A 164 5.96 -21.83 -1.88
C SER A 164 6.95 -21.17 -0.92
N GLU A 165 7.93 -21.93 -0.41
CA GLU A 165 8.99 -21.38 0.44
C GLU A 165 9.78 -20.27 -0.27
N GLU A 166 10.03 -20.43 -1.58
CA GLU A 166 10.73 -19.44 -2.39
C GLU A 166 9.98 -18.10 -2.43
N GLU A 167 8.68 -18.12 -2.72
CA GLU A 167 7.86 -16.90 -2.74
C GLU A 167 7.72 -16.29 -1.35
N ALA A 168 7.69 -17.11 -0.30
CA ALA A 168 7.70 -16.66 1.08
C ALA A 168 8.99 -15.89 1.43
N VAL A 169 10.16 -16.41 1.02
CA VAL A 169 11.45 -15.73 1.22
C VAL A 169 11.52 -14.44 0.42
N LYS A 170 11.09 -14.43 -0.84
CA LYS A 170 11.03 -13.20 -1.65
C LYS A 170 10.14 -12.13 -1.00
N ALA A 171 8.97 -12.53 -0.49
CA ALA A 171 8.02 -11.65 0.20
C ALA A 171 8.55 -11.08 1.54
N LEU A 172 9.62 -11.65 2.09
CA LEU A 172 10.33 -11.14 3.28
C LEU A 172 11.57 -10.30 2.95
N THR A 173 12.06 -10.34 1.71
CA THR A 173 13.40 -9.81 1.33
C THR A 173 13.32 -8.89 0.11
N ILE A 174 13.43 -9.43 -1.11
CA ILE A 174 13.54 -8.63 -2.33
C ILE A 174 12.23 -7.93 -2.70
N ASN A 175 11.06 -8.51 -2.40
CA ASN A 175 9.78 -7.89 -2.73
C ASN A 175 9.54 -6.58 -1.94
N PRO A 176 9.68 -6.51 -0.60
CA PRO A 176 9.53 -5.23 0.08
C PRO A 176 10.54 -4.19 -0.40
N ALA A 177 11.77 -4.58 -0.78
CA ALA A 177 12.75 -3.68 -1.39
C ALA A 177 12.25 -3.11 -2.73
N LYS A 178 11.74 -3.96 -3.63
CA LYS A 178 11.12 -3.57 -4.92
C LYS A 178 9.91 -2.66 -4.73
N ILE A 179 9.06 -2.95 -3.74
CA ILE A 179 7.87 -2.15 -3.43
C ILE A 179 8.28 -0.73 -3.04
N LEU A 180 9.31 -0.60 -2.21
CA LEU A 180 9.84 0.68 -1.75
C LEU A 180 10.76 1.35 -2.80
N GLY A 181 11.28 0.59 -3.76
CA GLY A 181 12.21 1.06 -4.80
C GLY A 181 13.62 1.29 -4.26
N ILE A 182 14.08 0.37 -3.42
CA ILE A 182 15.43 0.33 -2.84
C ILE A 182 16.10 -1.04 -3.07
N ASP A 183 15.61 -1.79 -4.07
CA ASP A 183 16.12 -3.11 -4.45
C ASP A 183 17.52 -3.07 -5.08
N ASP A 184 18.02 -1.88 -5.41
CA ASP A 184 19.41 -1.61 -5.76
C ASP A 184 20.37 -1.61 -4.56
N GLN A 185 19.83 -1.50 -3.33
CA GLN A 185 20.61 -1.39 -2.10
C GLN A 185 20.46 -2.59 -1.18
N VAL A 186 19.27 -3.21 -1.15
CA VAL A 186 18.94 -4.28 -0.19
C VAL A 186 17.97 -5.30 -0.79
N GLY A 187 17.91 -6.48 -0.18
CA GLY A 187 16.87 -7.49 -0.45
C GLY A 187 17.35 -8.71 -1.23
N SER A 188 18.54 -8.68 -1.81
CA SER A 188 19.24 -9.82 -2.39
C SER A 188 20.69 -9.89 -1.87
N LEU A 189 21.33 -11.05 -2.04
CA LEU A 189 22.77 -11.23 -1.85
C LEU A 189 23.38 -11.46 -3.23
N GLU A 190 23.53 -10.36 -3.96
CA GLU A 190 24.13 -10.32 -5.30
C GLU A 190 25.43 -9.50 -5.22
N GLU A 191 26.40 -9.79 -6.09
CA GLU A 191 27.69 -9.07 -6.16
C GLU A 191 27.56 -7.66 -6.75
#